data_AF-A0A6G3Y0M3-F1
#
_entry.id   AF-A0A6G3Y0M3-F1
#
_cell.length_a   1.000
_cell.length_b   1.000
_cell.length_c   1.000
_cell.angle_alpha   90.00
_cell.angle_beta   90.00
_cell.angle_gamma   90.00
#
_symmetry.space_group_name_H-M   'P 1'
#
loop_
_entity.id
_entity.type
_entity.pdbx_description
1 polymer ?
#
loop_
_entity_poly.entity_id
_entity_poly.type
_entity_poly.pdbx_seq_one_letter_code
_entity_poly.pdbx_strand_id
1 'polypeptide(L)'
;QAIGEADVVAYHSARHGRSIARSIAAAHLRPDHIEEALVYPVTTETTDHPGGYRGALEEFYEKAAARLAAHLDAGLTVAVLAEGDPMFYGSYMHMHKRLADRYTTEVIPGVTSVSAAAARLGTPL
;
A
#
# COMPACT_ATOMS: atom_id res chain seq x y z
N GLN A 1 10.41 -13.16 0.76
CA GLN A 1 10.43 -13.63 2.15
C GLN A 1 9.41 -12.85 2.97
N ALA A 2 9.59 -11.54 3.21
CA ALA A 2 8.63 -10.70 3.95
C ALA A 2 7.13 -10.89 3.60
N ILE A 3 6.76 -10.87 2.30
CA ILE A 3 5.36 -11.10 1.89
C ILE A 3 4.85 -12.47 2.35
N GLY A 4 5.67 -13.51 2.20
CA GLY A 4 5.31 -14.89 2.52
C GLY A 4 5.49 -15.26 3.99
N GLU A 5 5.95 -14.34 4.83
CA GLU A 5 6.09 -14.50 6.28
C GLU A 5 5.07 -13.65 7.05
N ALA A 6 4.48 -12.65 6.41
CA ALA A 6 3.47 -11.81 7.02
C ALA A 6 2.17 -12.57 7.33
N ASP A 7 1.45 -12.13 8.36
CA ASP A 7 0.11 -12.60 8.67
C ASP A 7 -0.94 -11.89 7.79
N VAL A 8 -0.74 -10.59 7.58
CA VAL A 8 -1.64 -9.70 6.84
C VAL A 8 -0.91 -9.10 5.65
N VAL A 9 -1.55 -9.11 4.48
CA VAL A 9 -1.08 -8.42 3.28
C VAL A 9 -2.06 -7.32 2.90
N ALA A 10 -1.60 -6.07 2.96
CA ALA A 10 -2.39 -4.90 2.61
C ALA A 10 -1.97 -4.36 1.23
N TYR A 11 -2.93 -3.91 0.42
CA TYR A 11 -2.64 -3.36 -0.90
C TYR A 11 -3.67 -2.33 -1.33
N HIS A 12 -3.21 -1.32 -2.06
CA HIS A 12 -4.08 -0.27 -2.60
C HIS A 12 -4.77 -0.75 -3.88
N SER A 13 -6.02 -0.35 -4.07
CA SER A 13 -6.75 -0.54 -5.32
C SER A 13 -7.73 0.60 -5.59
N ALA A 14 -8.05 0.86 -6.85
CA ALA A 14 -9.21 1.67 -7.20
C ALA A 14 -10.53 0.92 -6.89
N ARG A 15 -11.68 1.58 -7.06
CA ARG A 15 -13.02 1.01 -6.77
C ARG A 15 -13.34 -0.30 -7.52
N HIS A 16 -12.69 -0.57 -8.65
CA HIS A 16 -12.83 -1.84 -9.37
C HIS A 16 -12.10 -3.02 -8.69
N GLY A 17 -11.43 -2.80 -7.55
CA GLY A 17 -10.85 -3.84 -6.70
C GLY A 17 -9.59 -4.53 -7.24
N ARG A 18 -9.04 -4.08 -8.37
CA ARG A 18 -7.79 -4.65 -8.92
C ARG A 18 -6.61 -3.83 -8.44
N SER A 19 -5.56 -4.51 -8.00
CA SER A 19 -4.30 -3.91 -7.55
C SER A 19 -3.15 -4.46 -8.37
N ILE A 20 -2.33 -3.56 -8.93
CA ILE A 20 -1.13 -3.96 -9.69
C ILE A 20 -0.12 -4.59 -8.73
N ALA A 21 0.15 -3.95 -7.59
CA ALA A 21 1.05 -4.47 -6.57
C ALA A 21 0.66 -5.88 -6.10
N ARG A 22 -0.64 -6.12 -5.82
CA ARG A 22 -1.13 -7.46 -5.47
C ARG A 22 -0.94 -8.46 -6.61
N SER A 23 -1.22 -8.06 -7.84
CA SER A 23 -1.08 -8.93 -9.02
C SER A 23 0.36 -9.35 -9.24
N ILE A 24 1.32 -8.45 -9.04
CA ILE A 24 2.77 -8.73 -9.09
C ILE A 24 3.17 -9.68 -7.96
N ALA A 25 2.66 -9.44 -6.75
CA ALA A 25 2.98 -10.25 -5.57
C ALA A 25 2.28 -11.62 -5.55
N ALA A 26 1.37 -11.93 -6.49
CA ALA A 26 0.49 -13.09 -6.42
C ALA A 26 1.21 -14.43 -6.21
N ALA A 27 2.38 -14.62 -6.82
CA ALA A 27 3.19 -15.84 -6.67
C ALA A 27 3.81 -16.00 -5.27
N HIS A 28 3.79 -14.94 -4.45
CA HIS A 28 4.31 -14.92 -3.08
C HIS A 28 3.19 -14.89 -2.03
N LEU A 29 1.93 -14.84 -2.44
CA LEU A 29 0.79 -14.88 -1.53
C LEU A 29 0.47 -16.32 -1.15
N ARG A 30 0.19 -16.54 0.14
CA ARG A 30 -0.33 -17.80 0.63
C ARG A 30 -1.87 -17.77 0.62
N PRO A 31 -2.54 -18.92 0.47
CA PRO A 31 -4.01 -18.98 0.50
C PRO A 31 -4.63 -18.56 1.83
N ASP A 32 -3.86 -18.58 2.92
CA ASP A 32 -4.30 -18.29 4.29
C ASP A 32 -3.96 -16.86 4.75
N HIS A 33 -3.41 -16.00 3.87
CA HIS A 33 -3.20 -14.60 4.21
C HIS A 33 -4.52 -13.89 4.53
N ILE A 34 -4.48 -13.05 5.55
CA ILE A 34 -5.51 -12.03 5.76
C ILE A 34 -5.21 -10.91 4.76
N GLU A 35 -6.17 -10.61 3.88
CA GLU A 35 -5.99 -9.59 2.84
C GLU A 35 -6.74 -8.30 3.18
N GLU A 36 -5.99 -7.20 3.30
CA GLU A 36 -6.51 -5.87 3.59
C GLU A 36 -6.52 -5.00 2.31
N ALA A 37 -7.64 -5.05 1.59
CA ALA A 37 -7.85 -4.19 0.42
C ALA A 37 -8.09 -2.73 0.85
N LEU A 38 -7.13 -1.86 0.51
CA LEU A 38 -7.17 -0.41 0.74
C LEU A 38 -7.79 0.25 -0.50
N VAL A 39 -9.12 0.15 -0.61
CA VAL A 39 -9.88 0.63 -1.77
C VAL A 39 -10.09 2.13 -1.68
N TYR A 40 -9.56 2.88 -2.66
CA TYR A 40 -9.73 4.33 -2.71
C TYR A 40 -11.20 4.75 -2.79
N PRO A 41 -11.63 5.74 -1.99
CA PRO A 41 -12.97 6.27 -2.07
C PRO A 41 -13.17 7.05 -3.37
N VAL A 42 -12.12 7.64 -3.94
CA VAL A 42 -12.13 8.37 -5.21
C VAL A 42 -10.72 8.37 -5.77
N THR A 43 -10.58 8.31 -7.10
CA THR A 43 -9.27 8.36 -7.75
C THR A 43 -9.08 9.65 -8.53
N THR A 44 -9.94 9.90 -9.51
CA THR A 44 -9.91 11.08 -10.39
C THR A 44 -11.29 11.74 -10.53
N GLU A 45 -12.33 11.15 -9.93
CA GLU A 45 -13.72 11.58 -10.03
C GLU A 45 -14.05 12.71 -9.03
N THR A 46 -15.22 13.33 -9.20
CA THR A 46 -15.78 14.23 -8.19
C THR A 46 -16.34 13.44 -7.01
N THR A 47 -16.47 14.10 -5.86
CA THR A 47 -17.02 13.48 -4.64
C THR A 47 -18.00 14.44 -3.96
N ASP A 48 -19.09 13.90 -3.43
CA ASP A 48 -20.07 14.63 -2.63
C ASP A 48 -19.66 14.74 -1.14
N HIS A 49 -18.47 14.26 -0.79
CA HIS A 49 -17.95 14.34 0.56
C HIS A 49 -17.85 15.82 1.01
N PRO A 50 -18.29 16.19 2.24
CA PRO A 50 -18.33 17.58 2.68
C PRO A 50 -16.95 18.26 2.71
N GLY A 51 -15.87 17.48 2.91
CA GLY A 51 -14.48 17.95 2.81
C GLY A 51 -13.87 17.85 1.40
N GLY A 52 -14.69 17.60 0.37
CA GLY A 52 -14.26 17.34 -1.01
C GLY A 52 -13.31 16.14 -1.13
N TYR A 53 -12.54 16.11 -2.23
CA TYR A 53 -11.57 15.06 -2.53
C TYR A 53 -10.56 14.84 -1.39
N ARG A 54 -10.05 15.93 -0.81
CA ARG A 54 -9.07 15.89 0.28
C ARG A 54 -9.64 15.24 1.53
N GLY A 55 -10.83 15.67 1.96
CA GLY A 55 -11.49 15.08 3.12
C GLY A 55 -11.82 13.60 2.91
N ALA A 56 -12.27 13.22 1.71
CA ALA A 56 -12.57 11.82 1.39
C ALA A 56 -11.30 10.94 1.50
N LEU A 57 -10.17 11.40 0.96
CA LEU A 57 -8.90 10.67 1.08
C LEU A 57 -8.36 10.66 2.51
N GLU A 58 -8.48 11.75 3.26
CA GLU A 58 -8.03 11.83 4.65
C GLU A 58 -8.78 10.82 5.53
N GLU A 59 -10.11 10.78 5.45
CA GLU A 59 -10.93 9.81 6.18
C GLU A 59 -10.62 8.37 5.76
N PHE A 60 -10.39 8.13 4.46
CA PHE A 60 -9.97 6.83 3.97
C PHE A 60 -8.64 6.38 4.59
N TYR A 61 -7.62 7.22 4.58
CA TYR A 61 -6.32 6.86 5.13
C TYR A 61 -6.38 6.70 6.65
N GLU A 62 -7.21 7.46 7.34
CA GLU A 62 -7.45 7.29 8.77
C GLU A 62 -8.06 5.91 9.07
N LYS A 63 -9.12 5.54 8.35
CA LYS A 63 -9.76 4.23 8.49
C LYS A 63 -8.86 3.07 8.08
N ALA A 64 -8.08 3.24 7.01
CA ALA A 64 -7.11 2.25 6.56
C ALA A 64 -6.04 2.02 7.64
N ALA A 65 -5.45 3.09 8.17
CA ALA A 65 -4.45 2.98 9.24
C ALA A 65 -5.04 2.34 10.50
N ALA A 66 -6.28 2.67 10.88
CA ALA A 66 -6.95 2.05 12.02
C ALA A 66 -7.15 0.53 11.84
N ARG A 67 -7.53 0.08 10.63
CA ARG A 67 -7.65 -1.36 10.32
C ARG A 67 -6.30 -2.07 10.43
N LEU A 68 -5.24 -1.49 9.86
CA LEU A 68 -3.90 -2.09 9.96
C LEU A 68 -3.38 -2.08 11.40
N ALA A 69 -3.63 -1.01 12.15
CA ALA A 69 -3.29 -0.91 13.56
C ALA A 69 -3.99 -1.99 14.39
N ALA A 70 -5.26 -2.31 14.11
CA ALA A 70 -5.96 -3.38 14.83
C ALA A 70 -5.29 -4.76 14.68
N HIS A 71 -4.72 -5.06 13.50
CA HIS A 71 -3.93 -6.29 13.31
C HIS A 71 -2.61 -6.23 14.07
N LEU A 72 -1.90 -5.11 14.00
CA LEU A 72 -0.63 -4.90 14.71
C LEU A 72 -0.82 -4.97 16.24
N ASP A 73 -1.91 -4.39 16.76
CA ASP A 73 -2.28 -4.44 18.18
C ASP A 73 -2.62 -5.87 18.65
N ALA A 74 -3.09 -6.72 17.73
CA ALA A 74 -3.31 -8.15 17.98
C ALA A 74 -2.01 -8.97 17.91
N GLY A 75 -0.85 -8.33 17.67
CA GLY A 75 0.45 -8.98 17.55
C GLY A 75 0.73 -9.59 16.18
N LEU A 76 -0.11 -9.30 15.18
CA LEU A 76 0.09 -9.76 13.81
C LEU A 76 1.06 -8.85 13.05
N THR A 77 1.73 -9.41 12.05
CA THR A 77 2.60 -8.68 11.12
C THR A 77 1.84 -8.24 9.88
N VAL A 78 2.10 -7.01 9.41
CA VAL A 78 1.43 -6.42 8.24
C VAL A 78 2.47 -6.07 7.16
N ALA A 79 2.34 -6.70 5.99
CA ALA A 79 3.08 -6.31 4.78
C ALA A 79 2.20 -5.40 3.89
N VAL A 80 2.56 -4.13 3.77
CA VAL A 80 1.88 -3.20 2.84
C VAL A 80 2.59 -3.23 1.49
N LEU A 81 1.93 -3.75 0.47
CA LEU A 81 2.50 -3.86 -0.87
C LEU A 81 2.59 -2.48 -1.55
N ALA A 82 3.74 -2.21 -2.15
CA ALA A 82 4.00 -1.05 -2.99
C ALA A 82 4.50 -1.50 -4.36
N GLU A 83 3.94 -0.94 -5.43
CA GLU A 83 4.52 -1.05 -6.76
C GLU A 83 5.67 -0.04 -6.89
N GLY A 84 6.80 -0.46 -7.45
CA GLY A 84 7.99 0.39 -7.53
C GLY A 84 8.73 0.42 -6.18
N ASP A 85 8.91 1.60 -5.62
CA ASP A 85 9.54 1.80 -4.31
C ASP A 85 8.58 2.50 -3.33
N PRO A 86 8.40 2.00 -2.10
CA PRO A 86 7.43 2.56 -1.13
C PRO A 86 7.72 4.00 -0.71
N MET A 87 8.95 4.49 -0.86
CA MET A 87 9.38 5.83 -0.48
C MET A 87 9.51 6.78 -1.68
N PHE A 88 9.15 6.33 -2.90
CA PHE A 88 9.19 7.13 -4.12
C PHE A 88 7.79 7.32 -4.72
N TYR A 89 7.12 8.42 -4.35
CA TYR A 89 5.77 8.79 -4.81
C TYR A 89 4.69 7.70 -4.61
N GLY A 90 4.88 6.82 -3.63
CA GLY A 90 3.97 5.71 -3.32
C GLY A 90 2.92 6.07 -2.25
N SER A 91 1.74 5.47 -2.37
CA SER A 91 0.64 5.64 -1.41
C SER A 91 0.94 5.10 -0.02
N TYR A 92 1.92 4.19 0.11
CA TYR A 92 2.41 3.70 1.39
C TYR A 92 2.84 4.82 2.35
N MET A 93 3.32 5.96 1.83
CA MET A 93 3.74 7.10 2.66
C MET A 93 2.65 7.57 3.65
N HIS A 94 1.36 7.39 3.31
CA HIS A 94 0.26 7.73 4.20
C HIS A 94 0.13 6.80 5.41
N MET A 95 0.47 5.51 5.23
CA MET A 95 0.53 4.52 6.31
C MET A 95 1.81 4.71 7.13
N HIS A 96 2.95 4.94 6.46
CA HIS A 96 4.22 5.20 7.14
C HIS A 96 4.12 6.35 8.14
N LYS A 97 3.56 7.49 7.72
CA LYS A 97 3.37 8.66 8.60
C LYS A 97 2.43 8.44 9.79
N ARG A 98 1.55 7.43 9.72
CA ARG A 98 0.51 7.17 10.74
C ARG A 98 0.87 6.03 11.69
N LEU A 99 1.76 5.13 11.26
CA LEU A 99 2.02 3.86 11.95
C LEU A 99 3.50 3.69 12.32
N ALA A 100 4.44 4.29 11.59
CA ALA A 100 5.87 3.98 11.77
C ALA A 100 6.47 4.51 13.07
N ASP A 101 5.87 5.52 13.68
CA ASP A 101 6.22 6.04 15.01
C ASP A 101 5.60 5.24 16.16
N ARG A 102 4.61 4.39 15.86
CA ARG A 102 3.84 3.60 16.83
C ARG A 102 4.20 2.12 16.84
N TYR A 103 4.64 1.59 15.70
CA TYR A 103 4.95 0.18 15.51
C TYR A 103 6.32 0.01 14.87
N THR A 104 7.03 -1.06 15.25
CA THR A 104 8.28 -1.44 14.59
C THR A 104 8.04 -1.56 13.09
N THR A 105 8.80 -0.78 12.32
CA THR A 105 8.58 -0.63 10.88
C THR A 105 9.90 -0.79 10.13
N GLU A 106 9.86 -1.63 9.10
CA GLU A 106 10.95 -1.80 8.15
C GLU A 106 10.46 -1.40 6.75
N VAL A 107 11.32 -0.71 6.00
CA VAL A 107 11.08 -0.39 4.59
C VAL A 107 11.96 -1.30 3.73
N ILE A 108 11.34 -2.15 2.93
CA ILE A 108 12.04 -2.97 1.94
C ILE A 108 12.04 -2.18 0.61
N PRO A 109 13.22 -1.76 0.12
CA PRO A 109 13.30 -0.94 -1.09
C PRO A 109 12.89 -1.75 -2.32
N GLY A 110 12.39 -1.05 -3.33
CA GLY A 110 12.04 -1.62 -4.62
C GLY A 110 12.66 -0.87 -5.79
N VAL A 111 12.44 -1.37 -7.00
CA VAL A 111 12.97 -0.75 -8.22
C VAL A 111 12.00 0.32 -8.69
N THR A 112 12.42 1.59 -8.68
CA THR A 112 11.57 2.69 -9.17
C THR A 112 11.29 2.57 -10.67
N SER A 113 10.13 3.05 -11.11
CA SER A 113 9.74 3.04 -12.52
C SER A 113 10.73 3.80 -13.43
N VAL A 114 11.31 4.89 -12.91
CA VAL A 114 12.32 5.69 -13.63
C VAL A 114 13.57 4.87 -13.93
N SER A 115 14.11 4.16 -12.92
CA SER A 115 15.28 3.29 -13.11
C SER A 115 14.97 2.09 -14.02
N ALA A 116 13.80 1.47 -13.84
CA ALA A 116 13.35 0.36 -14.68
C ALA A 116 13.19 0.77 -16.15
N ALA A 117 12.64 1.96 -16.43
CA ALA A 117 12.47 2.48 -17.78
C ALA A 117 13.82 2.72 -18.47
N ALA A 118 14.76 3.39 -17.79
CA ALA A 118 16.11 3.62 -18.28
C ALA A 118 16.84 2.31 -18.60
N ALA A 119 16.81 1.35 -17.67
CA ALA A 119 17.40 0.02 -17.87
C ALA A 119 16.76 -0.72 -19.04
N ARG A 120 15.43 -0.63 -19.20
CA ARG A 120 14.71 -1.27 -20.31
C ARG A 120 15.07 -0.70 -21.68
N LEU A 121 15.41 0.58 -21.74
CA LEU A 121 15.87 1.28 -22.94
C LEU A 121 17.37 1.15 -23.18
N GLY A 122 18.15 0.71 -22.18
CA GLY A 122 19.61 0.64 -22.26
C GLY A 122 20.29 2.00 -22.24
N THR A 123 19.64 3.02 -21.69
CA THR A 123 20.11 4.41 -21.68
C THR A 123 20.28 4.89 -20.24
N PRO A 124 21.36 5.61 -19.89
CA PRO A 124 21.47 6.25 -18.57
C PRO A 124 20.37 7.31 -18.36
N LEU A 125 20.11 7.64 -17.09
CA LEU A 125 19.18 8.72 -16.70
C LEU A 125 19.74 10.11 -17.00
#